data_AF-A0AAD5S135-F1
#
_entry.id   AF-A0AAD5S135-F1
#
_cell.length_a   1.000
_cell.length_b   1.000
_cell.length_c   1.000
_cell.angle_alpha   90.00
_cell.angle_beta   90.00
_cell.angle_gamma   90.00
#
_symmetry.space_group_name_H-M   'P 1'
#
loop_
_entity.id
_entity.type
_entity.pdbx_description
1 polymer ?
#
loop_
_entity_poly.entity_id
_entity_poly.type
_entity_poly.pdbx_seq_one_letter_code
_entity_poly.pdbx_strand_id
1 'polypeptide(L)'
;MSDTDIDSTRASAVFGIGMPTKEAIRRVLTKVGAGKSGGRQLVWTSLREEPVLYVNGRPYVLRLFQDPMKNLEATGIARERVEMMEMQMKRDAVRELRKYEGRLLLHEEHADGSGFSIVPVWETVREEDVQTPLEVYQQVQGEGYRVDYLRIPVTDEQAPIPDVFDQLVERMTRVTGSTDVMFNCQMGRGRTTTGMVITCLMEMIVGNSAILESAFLTDDDDDDDYHHFAAGDTEESIRARYLDGEYKVILQLIAALAHGKLSKRLTDRAIDACHHMQNLRSAIYDYKL
;
A
#
# COMPACT_ATOMS: atom_id res chain seq x y z
N MET A 1 17.85 25.79 30.79
CA MET A 1 18.39 25.30 29.51
C MET A 1 17.52 24.14 29.12
N SER A 2 16.80 24.30 28.01
CA SER A 2 15.68 23.47 27.61
C SER A 2 16.13 22.10 27.11
N ASP A 3 15.60 21.05 27.73
CA ASP A 3 15.50 19.72 27.14
C ASP A 3 14.54 19.80 25.94
N THR A 4 15.11 19.80 24.74
CA THR A 4 14.39 19.54 23.50
C THR A 4 15.13 18.45 22.75
N ASP A 5 15.11 17.24 23.30
CA ASP A 5 15.23 16.03 22.49
C ASP A 5 13.83 15.69 21.95
N ILE A 6 13.41 16.43 20.92
CA ILE A 6 12.37 15.96 20.04
C ILE A 6 13.09 15.07 19.03
N ASP A 7 12.95 13.76 19.22
CA ASP A 7 13.37 12.75 18.26
C ASP A 7 12.77 13.09 16.88
N SER A 8 13.58 13.74 16.05
CA SER A 8 13.16 14.40 14.81
C SER A 8 13.09 13.45 13.61
N THR A 9 13.20 12.14 13.86
CA THR A 9 13.40 11.11 12.82
C THR A 9 12.19 10.20 12.57
N ARG A 10 11.08 10.35 13.29
CA ARG A 10 9.95 9.42 13.20
C ARG A 10 8.81 9.93 12.33
N ALA A 11 8.17 9.01 11.59
CA ALA A 11 6.86 9.26 10.99
C ALA A 11 5.86 9.63 12.09
N SER A 12 5.14 10.74 11.94
CA SER A 12 4.11 11.08 12.93
C SER A 12 2.87 10.18 12.77
N ALA A 13 2.60 9.68 11.57
CA ALA A 13 1.50 8.77 11.27
C ALA A 13 1.72 8.00 9.95
N VAL A 14 1.13 6.80 9.88
CA VAL A 14 1.10 5.93 8.70
C VAL A 14 -0.35 5.75 8.26
N PHE A 15 -0.61 5.96 6.97
CA PHE A 15 -1.95 5.91 6.39
C PHE A 15 -2.00 4.97 5.18
N GLY A 16 -3.20 4.45 4.91
CA GLY A 16 -3.49 3.67 3.71
C GLY A 16 -4.79 4.13 3.04
N ILE A 17 -4.86 3.98 1.73
CA ILE A 17 -6.08 4.23 0.94
C ILE A 17 -6.13 3.34 -0.30
N GLY A 18 -7.32 3.14 -0.87
CA GLY A 18 -7.46 2.66 -2.25
C GLY A 18 -7.10 3.72 -3.28
N MET A 19 -7.36 3.47 -4.56
CA MET A 19 -7.06 4.44 -5.61
C MET A 19 -7.93 5.71 -5.45
N PRO A 20 -7.35 6.89 -5.16
CA PRO A 20 -8.14 8.11 -4.94
C PRO A 20 -8.49 8.81 -6.26
N THR A 21 -9.54 9.62 -6.24
CA THR A 21 -9.74 10.66 -7.27
C THR A 21 -8.79 11.83 -7.03
N LYS A 22 -8.57 12.65 -8.06
CA LYS A 22 -7.76 13.88 -7.95
C LYS A 22 -8.25 14.80 -6.82
N GLU A 23 -9.56 14.89 -6.64
CA GLU A 23 -10.15 15.67 -5.55
C GLU A 23 -9.98 15.01 -4.18
N ALA A 24 -10.05 13.68 -4.10
CA ALA A 24 -9.74 12.96 -2.86
C ALA A 24 -8.29 13.16 -2.43
N ILE A 25 -7.32 13.19 -3.37
CA ILE A 25 -5.91 13.49 -3.06
C ILE A 25 -5.79 14.83 -2.33
N ARG A 26 -6.40 15.91 -2.87
CA ARG A 26 -6.36 17.24 -2.24
C ARG A 26 -6.99 17.24 -0.85
N ARG A 27 -8.15 16.58 -0.69
CA ARG A 27 -8.84 16.50 0.61
C ARG A 27 -8.02 15.75 1.64
N VAL A 28 -7.38 14.64 1.26
CA VAL A 28 -6.47 13.88 2.13
C VAL A 28 -5.29 14.75 2.55
N LEU A 29 -4.63 15.41 1.60
CA LEU A 29 -3.49 16.28 1.90
C LEU A 29 -3.85 17.42 2.87
N THR A 30 -4.99 18.08 2.66
CA THR A 30 -5.50 19.08 3.60
C THR A 30 -5.75 18.47 4.99
N LYS A 31 -6.40 17.30 5.04
CA LYS A 31 -6.76 16.64 6.31
C LYS A 31 -5.54 16.26 7.15
N VAL A 32 -4.46 15.82 6.52
CA VAL A 32 -3.21 15.46 7.21
C VAL A 32 -2.27 16.66 7.41
N GLY A 33 -2.72 17.89 7.16
CA GLY A 33 -1.91 19.09 7.36
C GLY A 33 -0.78 19.28 6.33
N ALA A 34 -0.83 18.57 5.20
CA ALA A 34 0.02 18.74 4.02
C ALA A 34 -0.66 19.60 2.92
N GLY A 35 -1.72 20.32 3.30
CA GLY A 35 -2.40 21.32 2.47
C GLY A 35 -1.56 22.56 2.22
N LYS A 36 -2.08 23.49 1.41
CA LYS A 36 -1.38 24.73 0.99
C LYS A 36 -0.91 25.62 2.14
N SER A 37 -1.68 25.66 3.23
CA SER A 37 -1.36 26.41 4.47
C SER A 37 -0.81 25.53 5.58
N GLY A 38 -0.64 24.23 5.32
CA GLY A 38 -0.22 23.25 6.31
C GLY A 38 1.28 23.28 6.58
N GLY A 39 1.68 22.80 7.75
CA GLY A 39 3.09 22.70 8.16
C GLY A 39 3.72 21.34 7.85
N ARG A 40 2.91 20.32 7.52
CA ARG A 40 3.36 18.92 7.39
C ARG A 40 3.70 18.58 5.95
N GLN A 41 4.44 17.50 5.76
CA GLN A 41 4.72 16.88 4.46
C GLN A 41 4.12 15.48 4.43
N LEU A 42 3.72 15.01 3.24
CA LEU A 42 3.24 13.64 3.06
C LEU A 42 4.07 12.90 2.02
N VAL A 43 4.74 11.84 2.43
CA VAL A 43 5.37 10.87 1.52
C VAL A 43 4.29 9.92 1.04
N TRP A 44 3.93 10.01 -0.24
CA TRP A 44 2.88 9.22 -0.86
C TRP A 44 3.47 8.15 -1.79
N THR A 45 3.26 6.89 -1.45
CA THR A 45 3.77 5.76 -2.22
C THR A 45 2.63 4.95 -2.84
N SER A 46 2.58 4.91 -4.17
CA SER A 46 1.68 4.01 -4.91
C SER A 46 2.35 2.66 -5.10
N LEU A 47 1.76 1.60 -4.55
CA LEU A 47 2.23 0.21 -4.65
C LEU A 47 1.63 -0.53 -5.84
N ARG A 48 0.97 0.21 -6.73
CA ARG A 48 0.21 -0.34 -7.84
C ARG A 48 1.16 -0.70 -9.00
N GLU A 49 1.01 -1.88 -9.57
CA GLU A 49 1.79 -2.32 -10.75
C GLU A 49 1.05 -2.08 -12.07
N GLU A 50 -0.28 -1.98 -11.99
CA GLU A 50 -1.16 -1.76 -13.11
C GLU A 50 -1.08 -0.29 -13.55
N PRO A 51 -1.01 -0.02 -14.88
CA PRO A 51 -1.04 1.34 -15.39
C PRO A 51 -2.43 1.97 -15.16
N VAL A 52 -2.42 3.23 -14.73
CA VAL A 52 -3.63 4.01 -14.48
C VAL A 52 -3.62 5.28 -15.32
N LEU A 53 -4.80 5.71 -15.75
CA LEU A 53 -5.01 7.00 -16.38
C LEU A 53 -6.12 7.75 -15.63
N TYR A 54 -5.87 9.01 -15.29
CA TYR A 54 -6.92 9.89 -14.80
C TYR A 54 -7.64 10.53 -15.98
N VAL A 55 -8.97 10.41 -15.99
CA VAL A 55 -9.85 11.07 -16.97
C VAL A 55 -10.87 11.88 -16.18
N ASN A 56 -10.95 13.19 -16.44
CA ASN A 56 -11.76 14.13 -15.66
C ASN A 56 -11.52 14.02 -14.13
N GLY A 57 -10.27 13.72 -13.75
CA GLY A 57 -9.87 13.57 -12.34
C GLY A 57 -10.29 12.25 -11.68
N ARG A 58 -10.90 11.31 -12.41
CA ARG A 58 -11.22 9.95 -11.94
C ARG A 58 -10.21 8.92 -12.49
N PRO A 59 -9.71 7.98 -11.68
CA PRO A 59 -8.73 7.01 -12.13
C PRO A 59 -9.39 5.82 -12.86
N TYR A 60 -8.84 5.45 -14.01
CA TYR A 60 -9.22 4.28 -14.81
C TYR A 60 -8.02 3.37 -15.01
N VAL A 61 -8.24 2.06 -14.97
CA VAL A 61 -7.19 1.04 -15.13
C VAL A 61 -7.29 0.36 -16.48
N LEU A 62 -6.15 0.00 -17.07
CA LEU A 62 -6.13 -0.78 -18.30
C LEU A 62 -6.58 -2.22 -18.03
N ARG A 63 -7.52 -2.70 -18.84
CA ARG A 63 -8.06 -4.07 -18.82
C ARG A 63 -7.91 -4.73 -20.18
N LEU A 64 -7.77 -6.05 -20.21
CA LEU A 64 -7.85 -6.81 -21.45
C LEU A 64 -9.32 -6.98 -21.85
N PHE A 65 -9.66 -6.75 -23.12
CA PHE A 65 -11.02 -6.91 -23.62
C PHE A 65 -11.55 -8.34 -23.40
N GLN A 66 -10.68 -9.35 -23.52
CA GLN A 66 -11.04 -10.76 -23.34
C GLN A 66 -11.27 -11.15 -21.88
N ASP A 67 -10.69 -10.41 -20.93
CA ASP A 67 -10.80 -10.68 -19.50
C ASP A 67 -10.80 -9.37 -18.70
N PRO A 68 -11.88 -8.58 -18.79
CA PRO A 68 -11.89 -7.23 -18.27
C PRO A 68 -12.05 -7.16 -16.75
N MET A 69 -12.34 -8.30 -16.10
CA MET A 69 -12.45 -8.42 -14.65
C MET A 69 -11.09 -8.70 -13.99
N LYS A 70 -10.06 -9.10 -14.76
CA LYS A 70 -8.72 -9.40 -14.22
C LYS A 70 -7.73 -8.26 -14.35
N ASN A 71 -6.82 -8.19 -13.39
CA ASN A 71 -5.63 -7.34 -13.41
C ASN A 71 -4.68 -7.79 -14.53
N LEU A 72 -4.10 -6.80 -15.23
CA LEU A 72 -3.00 -7.07 -16.13
C LEU A 72 -1.77 -7.29 -15.24
N GLU A 73 -1.44 -8.55 -15.01
CA GLU A 73 -0.31 -8.92 -14.17
C GLU A 73 1.00 -8.83 -14.97
N ALA A 74 1.97 -8.14 -14.40
CA ALA A 74 3.32 -8.05 -14.94
C ALA A 74 4.30 -8.26 -13.77
N THR A 75 4.51 -9.52 -13.40
CA THR A 75 5.30 -9.90 -12.22
C THR A 75 6.66 -9.19 -12.21
N GLY A 76 6.93 -8.44 -11.14
CA GLY A 76 8.20 -7.74 -10.95
C GLY A 76 8.45 -6.59 -11.95
N ILE A 77 7.39 -5.98 -12.49
CA ILE A 77 7.52 -4.85 -13.41
C ILE A 77 8.21 -3.65 -12.76
N ALA A 78 9.22 -3.11 -13.44
CA ALA A 78 9.90 -1.89 -13.00
C ALA A 78 9.00 -0.66 -13.13
N ARG A 79 9.19 0.32 -12.23
CA ARG A 79 8.45 1.59 -12.20
C ARG A 79 8.44 2.28 -13.57
N GLU A 80 9.60 2.41 -14.19
CA GLU A 80 9.78 3.13 -15.46
C GLU A 80 8.94 2.48 -16.56
N ARG A 81 8.79 1.14 -16.51
CA ARG A 81 7.97 0.41 -17.47
C ARG A 81 6.49 0.71 -17.28
N VAL A 82 5.99 0.73 -16.05
CA VAL A 82 4.61 1.11 -15.75
C VAL A 82 4.33 2.55 -16.20
N GLU A 83 5.20 3.50 -15.84
CA GLU A 83 5.02 4.91 -16.21
C GLU A 83 5.09 5.11 -17.73
N MET A 84 5.93 4.37 -18.46
CA MET A 84 5.93 4.37 -19.93
C MET A 84 4.60 3.85 -20.51
N MET A 85 4.02 2.81 -19.92
CA MET A 85 2.71 2.29 -20.33
C MET A 85 1.60 3.32 -20.09
N GLU A 86 1.63 4.02 -18.96
CA GLU A 86 0.67 5.11 -18.66
C GLU A 86 0.79 6.26 -19.66
N MET A 87 2.02 6.66 -20.00
CA MET A 87 2.25 7.70 -21.03
C MET A 87 1.78 7.26 -22.41
N GLN A 88 1.97 5.98 -22.76
CA GLN A 88 1.45 5.44 -24.02
C GLN A 88 -0.09 5.41 -24.01
N MET A 89 -0.70 4.93 -22.93
CA MET A 89 -2.15 4.91 -22.74
C MET A 89 -2.75 6.32 -22.85
N LYS A 90 -2.09 7.34 -22.25
CA LYS A 90 -2.47 8.75 -22.40
C LYS A 90 -2.46 9.19 -23.87
N ARG A 91 -1.39 8.90 -24.61
CA ARG A 91 -1.29 9.27 -26.04
C ARG A 91 -2.40 8.62 -26.86
N ASP A 92 -2.74 7.38 -26.55
CA ASP A 92 -3.79 6.64 -27.24
C ASP A 92 -5.16 7.23 -26.96
N ALA A 93 -5.46 7.53 -25.69
CA ALA A 93 -6.69 8.22 -25.28
C ALA A 93 -6.82 9.60 -25.93
N VAL A 94 -5.75 10.39 -25.99
CA VAL A 94 -5.75 11.71 -26.66
C VAL A 94 -6.00 11.58 -28.17
N ARG A 95 -5.40 10.57 -28.83
CA ARG A 95 -5.68 10.29 -30.25
C ARG A 95 -7.15 9.92 -30.47
N GLU A 96 -7.71 9.14 -29.55
CA GLU A 96 -9.11 8.73 -29.58
C GLU A 96 -10.05 9.93 -29.38
N LEU A 97 -9.75 10.81 -28.42
CA LEU A 97 -10.50 12.05 -28.21
C LEU A 97 -10.58 12.92 -29.45
N ARG A 98 -9.45 13.12 -30.14
CA ARG A 98 -9.40 13.89 -31.40
C ARG A 98 -10.25 13.26 -32.49
N LYS A 99 -10.29 11.92 -32.55
CA LYS A 99 -11.07 11.17 -33.54
C LYS A 99 -12.57 11.23 -33.27
N TYR A 100 -12.98 11.20 -32.01
CA TYR A 100 -14.39 11.13 -31.60
C TYR A 100 -14.92 12.44 -31.01
N GLU A 101 -14.35 13.58 -31.43
CA GLU A 101 -14.82 14.94 -31.12
C GLU A 101 -14.91 15.21 -29.60
N GLY A 102 -13.85 14.85 -28.87
CA GLY A 102 -13.76 15.06 -27.43
C GLY A 102 -14.52 14.04 -26.59
N ARG A 103 -14.90 12.90 -27.17
CA ARG A 103 -15.54 11.79 -26.44
C ARG A 103 -14.61 10.60 -26.31
N LEU A 104 -14.55 10.01 -25.13
CA LEU A 104 -13.79 8.80 -24.84
C LEU A 104 -14.74 7.72 -24.34
N LEU A 105 -14.60 6.50 -24.84
CA LEU A 105 -15.37 5.36 -24.35
C LEU A 105 -14.67 4.77 -23.14
N LEU A 106 -15.31 4.89 -21.98
CA LEU A 106 -14.84 4.37 -20.71
C LEU A 106 -15.74 3.22 -20.27
N HIS A 107 -15.28 2.46 -19.29
CA HIS A 107 -16.01 1.33 -18.75
C HIS A 107 -16.09 1.49 -17.23
N GLU A 108 -17.30 1.41 -16.70
CA GLU A 108 -17.56 1.53 -15.27
C GLU A 108 -18.08 0.20 -14.72
N GLU A 109 -17.66 -0.15 -13.51
CA GLU A 109 -18.20 -1.30 -12.78
C GLU A 109 -19.45 -0.87 -12.01
N HIS A 110 -20.58 -1.50 -12.33
CA HIS A 110 -21.85 -1.33 -11.63
C HIS A 110 -22.14 -2.58 -10.81
N ALA A 111 -22.38 -2.39 -9.51
CA ALA A 111 -22.90 -3.46 -8.67
C ALA A 111 -24.34 -3.78 -9.08
N ASP A 112 -24.60 -5.04 -9.40
CA ASP A 112 -25.92 -5.61 -9.52
C ASP A 112 -26.17 -6.63 -8.40
N GLY A 113 -27.41 -7.07 -8.22
CA GLY A 113 -27.77 -8.01 -7.14
C GLY A 113 -27.06 -9.39 -7.23
N SER A 114 -26.29 -9.65 -8.28
CA SER A 114 -25.57 -10.89 -8.54
C SER A 114 -24.05 -10.73 -8.68
N GLY A 115 -23.51 -9.51 -8.63
CA GLY A 115 -22.08 -9.25 -8.84
C GLY A 115 -21.81 -7.85 -9.40
N PHE A 116 -20.79 -7.76 -10.25
CA PHE A 116 -20.41 -6.52 -10.94
C PHE A 116 -20.56 -6.70 -12.45
N SER A 117 -21.21 -5.74 -13.10
CA SER A 117 -21.30 -5.66 -14.55
C SER A 117 -20.47 -4.48 -15.06
N ILE A 118 -19.81 -4.67 -16.21
CA ILE A 118 -19.04 -3.61 -16.84
C ILE A 118 -19.92 -2.91 -17.87
N VAL A 119 -20.14 -1.61 -17.66
CA VAL A 119 -21.01 -0.78 -18.48
C VAL A 119 -20.16 0.21 -19.28
N PRO A 120 -20.28 0.24 -20.62
CA PRO A 120 -19.60 1.24 -21.43
C PRO A 120 -20.29 2.61 -21.30
N VAL A 121 -19.51 3.66 -21.09
CA VAL A 121 -19.97 5.04 -20.92
C VAL A 121 -19.16 5.96 -21.84
N TRP A 122 -19.85 6.72 -22.69
CA TRP A 122 -19.21 7.82 -23.43
C TRP A 122 -19.08 9.03 -22.52
N GLU A 123 -17.85 9.44 -22.24
CA GLU A 123 -17.55 10.62 -21.43
C GLU A 123 -17.01 11.74 -22.32
N THR A 124 -17.50 12.97 -22.11
CA THR A 124 -16.92 14.16 -22.74
C THR A 124 -15.72 14.63 -21.93
N VAL A 125 -14.57 14.71 -22.57
CA VAL A 125 -13.28 14.91 -21.91
C VAL A 125 -12.45 15.89 -22.73
N ARG A 126 -11.75 16.80 -22.06
CA ARG A 126 -10.75 17.67 -22.69
C ARG A 126 -9.38 17.02 -22.62
N GLU A 127 -8.51 17.28 -23.60
CA GLU A 127 -7.19 16.64 -23.65
C GLU A 127 -6.36 16.90 -22.39
N GLU A 128 -6.48 18.08 -21.78
CA GLU A 128 -5.81 18.44 -20.52
C GLU A 128 -6.30 17.66 -19.29
N ASP A 129 -7.51 17.11 -19.34
CA ASP A 129 -8.13 16.33 -18.28
C ASP A 129 -7.80 14.83 -18.38
N VAL A 130 -6.96 14.44 -19.36
CA VAL A 130 -6.35 13.11 -19.47
C VAL A 130 -4.92 13.17 -18.92
N GLN A 131 -4.70 12.56 -17.76
CA GLN A 131 -3.46 12.71 -17.00
C GLN A 131 -2.93 11.37 -16.50
N THR A 132 -1.61 11.18 -16.52
CA THR A 132 -1.00 10.08 -15.76
C THR A 132 -1.02 10.40 -14.25
N PRO A 133 -0.88 9.39 -13.37
CA PRO A 133 -0.77 9.62 -11.94
C PRO A 133 0.36 10.60 -11.61
N LEU A 134 1.53 10.46 -12.24
CA LEU A 134 2.66 11.37 -12.02
C LEU A 134 2.28 12.82 -12.35
N GLU A 135 1.61 13.07 -13.48
CA GLU A 135 1.14 14.41 -13.86
C GLU A 135 0.10 14.96 -12.88
N VAL A 136 -0.78 14.12 -12.34
CA VAL A 136 -1.75 14.53 -11.32
C VAL A 136 -1.05 15.00 -10.05
N TYR A 137 -0.08 14.24 -9.54
CA TYR A 137 0.66 14.63 -8.33
C TYR A 137 1.55 15.85 -8.57
N GLN A 138 2.19 15.97 -9.74
CA GLN A 138 2.95 17.16 -10.12
C GLN A 138 2.07 18.41 -10.17
N GLN A 139 0.85 18.31 -10.71
CA GLN A 139 -0.10 19.41 -10.69
C GLN A 139 -0.51 19.78 -9.26
N VAL A 140 -0.81 18.78 -8.42
CA VAL A 140 -1.16 19.01 -7.01
C VAL A 140 0.00 19.68 -6.24
N GLN A 141 1.24 19.28 -6.50
CA GLN A 141 2.43 19.96 -5.96
C GLN A 141 2.52 21.41 -6.44
N GLY A 142 2.31 21.67 -7.74
CA GLY A 142 2.30 23.01 -8.32
C GLY A 142 1.22 23.93 -7.76
N GLU A 143 0.13 23.37 -7.23
CA GLU A 143 -0.92 24.10 -6.51
C GLU A 143 -0.53 24.50 -5.07
N GLY A 144 0.65 24.10 -4.59
CA GLY A 144 1.20 24.42 -3.26
C GLY A 144 0.98 23.35 -2.20
N TYR A 145 0.49 22.16 -2.57
CA TYR A 145 0.38 21.04 -1.63
C TYR A 145 1.74 20.38 -1.40
N ARG A 146 1.97 19.87 -0.17
CA ARG A 146 3.25 19.30 0.26
C ARG A 146 3.23 17.78 0.22
N VAL A 147 3.24 17.24 -0.98
CA VAL A 147 3.26 15.79 -1.22
C VAL A 147 4.54 15.39 -1.96
N ASP A 148 5.16 14.31 -1.54
CA ASP A 148 6.26 13.66 -2.23
C ASP A 148 5.75 12.32 -2.78
N TYR A 149 5.42 12.27 -4.07
CA TYR A 149 4.83 11.10 -4.71
C TYR A 149 5.89 10.21 -5.34
N LEU A 150 5.79 8.89 -5.10
CA LEU A 150 6.57 7.87 -5.82
C LEU A 150 5.70 6.65 -6.11
N ARG A 151 5.93 6.01 -7.25
CA ARG A 151 5.39 4.67 -7.55
C ARG A 151 6.47 3.62 -7.28
N ILE A 152 6.14 2.60 -6.50
CA ILE A 152 6.96 1.40 -6.26
C ILE A 152 6.06 0.19 -6.57
N PRO A 153 6.05 -0.33 -7.81
CA PRO A 153 5.17 -1.44 -8.19
C PRO A 153 5.39 -2.68 -7.34
N VAL A 154 4.31 -3.22 -6.77
CA VAL A 154 4.30 -4.52 -6.09
C VAL A 154 3.33 -5.43 -6.83
N THR A 155 3.79 -6.65 -7.14
CA THR A 155 2.94 -7.68 -7.78
C THR A 155 1.72 -7.95 -6.92
N ASP A 156 0.53 -8.02 -7.53
CA ASP A 156 -0.70 -8.28 -6.79
C ASP A 156 -0.64 -9.63 -6.05
N GLU A 157 -1.19 -9.67 -4.84
CA GLU A 157 -1.20 -10.84 -3.95
C GLU A 157 0.18 -11.48 -3.63
N GLN A 158 1.28 -10.81 -3.94
CA GLN A 158 2.63 -11.29 -3.66
C GLN A 158 3.40 -10.35 -2.72
N ALA A 159 4.39 -10.91 -2.02
CA ALA A 159 5.31 -10.12 -1.23
C ALA A 159 6.21 -9.25 -2.14
N PRO A 160 6.60 -8.04 -1.70
CA PRO A 160 7.65 -7.26 -2.35
C PRO A 160 8.91 -8.10 -2.57
N ILE A 161 9.44 -8.10 -3.79
CA ILE A 161 10.77 -8.66 -4.05
C ILE A 161 11.85 -7.84 -3.31
N PRO A 162 13.05 -8.38 -3.03
CA PRO A 162 14.08 -7.70 -2.24
C PRO A 162 14.37 -6.26 -2.68
N ASP A 163 14.59 -6.03 -3.98
CA ASP A 163 14.87 -4.68 -4.51
C ASP A 163 13.72 -3.69 -4.29
N VAL A 164 12.47 -4.17 -4.30
CA VAL A 164 11.28 -3.35 -4.03
C VAL A 164 11.16 -3.09 -2.53
N PHE A 165 11.46 -4.08 -1.70
CA PHE A 165 11.53 -3.92 -0.25
C PHE A 165 12.58 -2.87 0.14
N ASP A 166 13.78 -2.93 -0.45
CA ASP A 166 14.84 -1.95 -0.22
C ASP A 166 14.43 -0.54 -0.64
N GLN A 167 13.71 -0.39 -1.76
CA GLN A 167 13.13 0.90 -2.14
C GLN A 167 12.11 1.43 -1.14
N LEU A 168 11.27 0.57 -0.56
CA LEU A 168 10.33 0.97 0.50
C LEU A 168 11.08 1.41 1.75
N VAL A 169 12.14 0.70 2.13
CA VAL A 169 13.02 1.04 3.25
C VAL A 169 13.70 2.39 3.01
N GLU A 170 14.32 2.58 1.84
CA GLU A 170 14.95 3.84 1.44
C GLU A 170 13.93 4.99 1.46
N ARG A 171 12.69 4.74 1.02
CA ARG A 171 11.62 5.74 1.04
C ARG A 171 11.34 6.25 2.45
N MET A 172 11.44 5.39 3.46
CA MET A 172 11.20 5.76 4.86
C MET A 172 12.33 6.60 5.45
N THR A 173 13.55 6.55 4.90
CA THR A 173 14.66 7.44 5.34
C THR A 173 14.38 8.93 5.10
N ARG A 174 13.42 9.25 4.23
CA ARG A 174 12.96 10.63 3.96
C ARG A 174 11.95 11.14 4.98
N VAL A 175 11.47 10.27 5.86
CA VAL A 175 10.50 10.61 6.87
C VAL A 175 11.21 11.26 8.06
N THR A 176 10.73 12.43 8.44
CA THR A 176 11.20 13.22 9.58
C THR A 176 10.01 13.59 10.45
N GLY A 177 10.22 14.19 11.62
CA GLY A 177 9.13 14.48 12.60
C GLY A 177 7.95 15.31 12.06
N SER A 178 8.10 16.00 10.92
CA SER A 178 7.02 16.76 10.25
C SER A 178 6.39 16.04 9.06
N THR A 179 6.74 14.78 8.84
CA THR A 179 6.38 14.00 7.65
C THR A 179 5.49 12.83 8.04
N ASP A 180 4.40 12.66 7.31
CA ASP A 180 3.53 11.49 7.38
C ASP A 180 3.77 10.58 6.17
N VAL A 181 3.33 9.33 6.27
CA VAL A 181 3.46 8.34 5.20
C VAL A 181 2.07 7.89 4.74
N MET A 182 1.88 7.78 3.43
CA MET A 182 0.67 7.26 2.80
C MET A 182 1.02 6.16 1.80
N PHE A 183 0.28 5.06 1.86
CA PHE A 183 0.31 4.02 0.85
C PHE A 183 -1.02 3.91 0.11
N ASN A 184 -0.96 3.65 -1.20
CA ASN A 184 -2.15 3.24 -1.94
C ASN A 184 -1.88 2.10 -2.92
N CYS A 185 -2.92 1.31 -3.18
CA CYS A 185 -2.97 0.36 -4.29
C CYS A 185 -4.31 0.51 -5.03
N GLN A 186 -4.82 -0.55 -5.65
CA GLN A 186 -6.15 -0.52 -6.28
C GLN A 186 -7.26 -0.32 -5.23
N MET A 187 -7.43 -1.30 -4.34
CA MET A 187 -8.55 -1.32 -3.38
C MET A 187 -8.20 -0.81 -1.98
N GLY A 188 -6.91 -0.64 -1.66
CA GLY A 188 -6.50 -0.38 -0.29
C GLY A 188 -6.59 -1.64 0.57
N ARG A 189 -6.01 -2.74 0.09
CA ARG A 189 -6.04 -4.05 0.76
C ARG A 189 -4.62 -4.59 0.91
N GLY A 190 -4.31 -5.77 0.37
CA GLY A 190 -3.05 -6.48 0.60
C GLY A 190 -1.79 -5.64 0.40
N ARG A 191 -1.63 -5.03 -0.78
CA ARG A 191 -0.46 -4.19 -1.11
C ARG A 191 -0.33 -2.99 -0.16
N THR A 192 -1.42 -2.22 0.01
CA THR A 192 -1.44 -1.05 0.92
C THR A 192 -1.06 -1.45 2.34
N THR A 193 -1.71 -2.49 2.91
CA THR A 193 -1.41 -2.97 4.25
C THR A 193 0.04 -3.43 4.37
N THR A 194 0.58 -4.12 3.35
CA THR A 194 1.98 -4.56 3.35
C THR A 194 2.94 -3.38 3.49
N GLY A 195 2.74 -2.30 2.73
CA GLY A 195 3.54 -1.08 2.88
C GLY A 195 3.42 -0.47 4.29
N MET A 196 2.20 -0.39 4.83
CA MET A 196 1.98 0.13 6.19
C MET A 196 2.69 -0.71 7.26
N VAL A 197 2.59 -2.05 7.17
CA VAL A 197 3.24 -2.99 8.11
C VAL A 197 4.76 -2.84 8.06
N ILE A 198 5.34 -2.73 6.86
CA ILE A 198 6.79 -2.50 6.69
C ILE A 198 7.20 -1.21 7.39
N THR A 199 6.48 -0.11 7.17
CA THR A 199 6.77 1.17 7.85
C THR A 199 6.64 1.06 9.37
N CYS A 200 5.58 0.42 9.88
CA CYS A 200 5.43 0.23 11.32
C CYS A 200 6.58 -0.60 11.92
N LEU A 201 7.04 -1.64 11.23
CA LEU A 201 8.19 -2.44 11.66
C LEU A 201 9.46 -1.61 11.68
N MET A 202 9.71 -0.82 10.64
CA MET A 202 10.86 0.08 10.60
C MET A 202 10.84 1.10 11.75
N GLU A 203 9.70 1.74 12.00
CA GLU A 203 9.57 2.69 13.12
C GLU A 203 9.79 2.04 14.49
N MET A 204 9.34 0.79 14.68
CA MET A 204 9.57 0.05 15.91
C MET A 204 11.05 -0.33 16.11
N ILE A 205 11.80 -0.53 15.03
CA ILE A 205 13.17 -1.06 15.07
C ILE A 205 14.24 0.05 14.97
N VAL A 206 14.08 0.97 14.02
CA VAL A 206 15.13 1.93 13.57
C VAL A 206 15.30 3.11 14.54
N GLY A 207 14.37 3.33 15.49
CA GLY A 207 14.46 4.39 16.50
C GLY A 207 14.43 3.90 17.95
N ASN A 208 14.53 2.59 18.19
CA ASN A 208 14.33 2.02 19.52
C ASN A 208 15.46 1.05 19.90
N SER A 209 16.65 1.62 20.16
CA SER A 209 17.81 0.87 20.65
C SER A 209 17.46 0.05 21.90
N ALA A 210 16.53 0.51 22.75
CA ALA A 210 16.08 -0.21 23.93
C ALA A 210 15.28 -1.49 23.61
N ILE A 211 14.55 -1.55 22.49
CA ILE A 211 13.92 -2.80 22.03
C ILE A 211 14.99 -3.81 21.60
N LEU A 212 16.03 -3.35 20.89
CA LEU A 212 17.15 -4.22 20.52
C LEU A 212 17.92 -4.67 21.78
N GLU A 213 18.22 -3.76 22.71
CA GLU A 213 18.91 -4.07 23.97
C GLU A 213 18.11 -4.99 24.89
N SER A 214 16.79 -4.78 25.03
CA SER A 214 15.91 -5.67 25.81
C SER A 214 15.66 -7.02 25.14
N ALA A 215 15.72 -7.11 23.81
CA ALA A 215 15.72 -8.38 23.07
C ALA A 215 16.84 -9.31 23.52
N PHE A 216 18.05 -8.75 23.69
CA PHE A 216 19.22 -9.51 24.16
C PHE A 216 19.12 -9.97 25.61
N LEU A 217 18.20 -9.42 26.39
CA LEU A 217 18.04 -9.70 27.83
C LEU A 217 16.83 -10.58 28.17
N THR A 218 15.89 -10.79 27.24
CA THR A 218 14.60 -11.46 27.48
C THR A 218 14.42 -12.78 26.72
N ASP A 219 15.46 -13.24 26.02
CA ASP A 219 15.40 -14.49 25.24
C ASP A 219 15.45 -15.76 26.12
N ASP A 220 15.70 -15.62 27.42
CA ASP A 220 15.89 -16.75 28.35
C ASP A 220 14.62 -17.19 29.14
N ASP A 221 13.51 -16.41 29.17
CA ASP A 221 12.42 -16.66 30.14
C ASP A 221 11.01 -16.99 29.57
N ASP A 222 10.75 -16.84 28.27
CA ASP A 222 9.45 -17.20 27.66
C ASP A 222 9.53 -18.55 26.94
N ASP A 223 9.91 -19.63 27.65
CA ASP A 223 9.64 -20.98 27.17
C ASP A 223 8.15 -21.30 27.34
N ASP A 224 7.55 -21.87 26.28
CA ASP A 224 6.27 -22.61 26.30
C ASP A 224 4.94 -21.96 25.81
N ASP A 225 4.93 -21.04 24.83
CA ASP A 225 3.65 -20.53 24.24
C ASP A 225 3.33 -21.03 22.80
N TYR A 226 4.27 -21.70 22.12
CA TYR A 226 3.96 -22.29 20.80
C TYR A 226 3.47 -23.73 20.93
N HIS A 227 2.14 -23.90 20.96
CA HIS A 227 1.50 -25.21 20.95
C HIS A 227 1.98 -26.05 19.75
N HIS A 228 2.72 -27.12 20.03
CA HIS A 228 3.05 -28.15 19.03
C HIS A 228 1.75 -28.71 18.45
N PHE A 229 1.73 -29.01 17.14
CA PHE A 229 0.61 -29.67 16.47
C PHE A 229 0.33 -31.03 17.15
N ALA A 230 -0.56 -31.04 18.14
CA ALA A 230 -0.94 -32.25 18.84
C ALA A 230 -2.03 -32.99 18.05
N ALA A 231 -1.98 -34.32 18.09
CA ALA A 231 -3.05 -35.14 17.56
C ALA A 231 -4.29 -35.00 18.47
N GLY A 232 -5.14 -34.01 18.18
CA GLY A 232 -6.34 -33.71 18.98
C GLY A 232 -6.92 -32.30 18.85
N ASP A 233 -6.31 -31.39 18.08
CA ASP A 233 -6.82 -30.02 17.93
C ASP A 233 -8.24 -30.00 17.35
N THR A 234 -9.15 -29.27 18.01
CA THR A 234 -10.48 -28.99 17.48
C THR A 234 -10.38 -28.06 16.27
N GLU A 235 -11.40 -28.08 15.41
CA GLU A 235 -11.46 -27.17 14.25
C GLU A 235 -11.39 -25.69 14.68
N GLU A 236 -11.95 -25.37 15.84
CA GLU A 236 -11.89 -24.04 16.46
C GLU A 236 -10.48 -23.65 16.91
N SER A 237 -9.73 -24.58 17.52
CA SER A 237 -8.32 -24.38 17.89
C SER A 237 -7.43 -24.16 16.66
N ILE A 238 -7.62 -24.98 15.61
CA ILE A 238 -6.90 -24.82 14.33
C ILE A 238 -7.20 -23.44 13.72
N ARG A 239 -8.46 -23.00 13.76
CA ARG A 239 -8.86 -21.68 13.27
C ARG A 239 -8.20 -20.55 14.05
N ALA A 240 -8.22 -20.61 15.38
CA ALA A 240 -7.61 -19.58 16.24
C ALA A 240 -6.12 -19.41 15.92
N ARG A 241 -5.37 -20.50 15.92
CA ARG A 241 -3.93 -20.51 15.59
C ARG A 241 -3.63 -19.93 14.21
N TYR A 242 -4.48 -20.24 13.23
CA TYR A 242 -4.32 -19.71 11.88
C TYR A 242 -4.55 -18.20 11.83
N LEU A 243 -5.56 -17.70 12.55
CA LEU A 243 -5.83 -16.26 12.69
C LEU A 243 -4.74 -15.53 13.50
N ASP A 244 -4.04 -16.24 14.39
CA ASP A 244 -2.87 -15.73 15.11
C ASP A 244 -1.59 -15.75 14.24
N GLY A 245 -1.66 -16.28 13.02
CA GLY A 245 -0.55 -16.31 12.08
C GLY A 245 0.49 -17.38 12.39
N GLU A 246 0.11 -18.42 13.15
CA GLU A 246 0.96 -19.57 13.46
C GLU A 246 1.06 -20.56 12.30
N TYR A 247 1.44 -20.07 11.13
CA TYR A 247 1.63 -20.92 9.97
C TYR A 247 2.87 -21.78 10.18
N LYS A 248 2.80 -23.06 9.80
CA LYS A 248 3.93 -23.99 9.93
C LYS A 248 5.26 -23.41 9.44
N VAL A 249 5.26 -22.73 8.29
CA VAL A 249 6.45 -22.10 7.72
C VAL A 249 6.98 -20.93 8.58
N ILE A 250 6.09 -20.16 9.20
CA ILE A 250 6.45 -19.06 10.09
C ILE A 250 7.02 -19.59 11.40
N LEU A 251 6.41 -20.62 11.99
CA LEU A 251 6.92 -21.28 13.21
C LEU A 251 8.32 -21.86 12.99
N GLN A 252 8.56 -22.48 11.83
CA GLN A 252 9.89 -22.98 11.45
C GLN A 252 10.91 -21.84 11.30
N LEU A 253 10.50 -20.70 10.71
CA LEU A 253 11.35 -19.52 10.60
C LEU A 253 11.69 -18.93 11.98
N ILE A 254 10.70 -18.83 12.87
CA ILE A 254 10.88 -18.36 14.25
C ILE A 254 11.92 -19.21 14.98
N ALA A 255 11.84 -20.53 14.87
CA ALA A 255 12.78 -21.45 15.51
C ALA A 255 14.21 -21.36 14.95
N ALA A 256 14.37 -20.87 13.71
CA ALA A 256 15.68 -20.74 13.06
C ALA A 256 16.36 -19.38 13.29
N LEU A 257 15.59 -18.34 13.68
CA LEU A 257 16.10 -16.98 13.88
C LEU A 257 16.53 -16.76 15.33
N ALA A 258 17.70 -16.14 15.52
CA ALA A 258 18.24 -15.81 16.84
C ALA A 258 17.28 -14.99 17.74
N HIS A 259 16.39 -14.18 17.15
CA HIS A 259 15.37 -13.43 17.89
C HIS A 259 13.96 -13.69 17.34
N GLY A 260 13.71 -14.92 16.87
CA GLY A 260 12.49 -15.25 16.13
C GLY A 260 11.20 -14.94 16.90
N LYS A 261 11.14 -15.23 18.21
CA LYS A 261 9.98 -14.94 19.05
C LYS A 261 9.70 -13.43 19.10
N LEU A 262 10.73 -12.62 19.29
CA LEU A 262 10.59 -11.16 19.27
C LEU A 262 10.19 -10.64 17.88
N SER A 263 10.82 -11.13 16.80
CA SER A 263 10.47 -10.76 15.43
C SER A 263 9.00 -11.03 15.11
N LYS A 264 8.46 -12.17 15.56
CA LYS A 264 7.02 -12.47 15.44
C LYS A 264 6.16 -11.50 16.24
N ARG A 265 6.47 -11.28 17.53
CA ARG A 265 5.73 -10.33 18.38
C ARG A 265 5.65 -8.92 17.77
N LEU A 266 6.76 -8.41 17.23
CA LEU A 266 6.80 -7.11 16.54
C LEU A 266 5.98 -7.13 15.25
N THR A 267 6.10 -8.19 14.45
CA THR A 267 5.34 -8.35 13.20
C THR A 267 3.83 -8.38 13.46
N ASP A 268 3.39 -9.13 14.46
CA ASP A 268 1.97 -9.20 14.83
C ASP A 268 1.45 -7.84 15.28
N ARG A 269 2.22 -7.13 16.12
CA ARG A 269 1.87 -5.78 16.57
C ARG A 269 1.73 -4.81 15.39
N ALA A 270 2.60 -4.90 14.39
CA ALA A 270 2.50 -4.08 13.16
C ALA A 270 1.24 -4.44 12.36
N ILE A 271 0.94 -5.73 12.18
CA ILE A 271 -0.27 -6.20 11.50
C ILE A 271 -1.52 -5.68 12.22
N ASP A 272 -1.54 -5.77 13.54
CA ASP A 272 -2.68 -5.32 14.35
C ASP A 272 -2.86 -3.81 14.34
N ALA A 273 -1.78 -3.03 14.33
CA ALA A 273 -1.86 -1.59 14.12
C ALA A 273 -2.49 -1.22 12.75
N CYS A 274 -2.29 -2.07 11.74
CA CYS A 274 -2.77 -1.87 10.38
C CYS A 274 -4.11 -2.57 10.07
N HIS A 275 -4.72 -3.26 11.04
CA HIS A 275 -5.89 -4.13 10.79
C HIS A 275 -7.10 -3.40 10.20
N HIS A 276 -7.22 -2.10 10.47
CA HIS A 276 -8.30 -1.24 9.97
C HIS A 276 -8.30 -1.09 8.44
N MET A 277 -7.17 -1.33 7.78
CA MET A 277 -7.07 -1.40 6.32
C MET A 277 -7.43 -2.81 5.83
N GLN A 278 -6.67 -3.80 6.30
CA GLN A 278 -6.96 -5.22 6.16
C GLN A 278 -6.06 -5.98 7.15
N ASN A 279 -6.60 -6.91 7.92
CA ASN A 279 -5.75 -7.83 8.68
C ASN A 279 -5.21 -8.91 7.73
N LEU A 280 -3.89 -8.98 7.56
CA LEU A 280 -3.26 -9.94 6.65
C LEU A 280 -3.47 -11.39 7.08
N ARG A 281 -3.56 -11.68 8.38
CA ARG A 281 -3.78 -13.05 8.88
C ARG A 281 -5.18 -13.54 8.56
N SER A 282 -6.19 -12.69 8.79
CA SER A 282 -7.57 -12.97 8.37
C SER A 282 -7.68 -13.13 6.86
N ALA A 283 -7.00 -12.28 6.07
CA ALA A 283 -7.02 -12.38 4.62
C ALA A 283 -6.45 -13.71 4.10
N ILE A 284 -5.35 -14.19 4.69
CA ILE A 284 -4.76 -15.50 4.36
C ILE A 284 -5.74 -16.63 4.72
N TYR A 285 -6.43 -16.52 5.86
CA TYR A 285 -7.45 -17.50 6.26
C TYR A 285 -8.62 -17.55 5.26
N ASP A 286 -9.13 -16.40 4.85
CA ASP A 286 -10.24 -16.31 3.90
C ASP A 286 -9.87 -16.87 2.52
N TYR A 287 -8.61 -16.75 2.09
CA TYR A 287 -8.12 -17.33 0.84
C TYR A 287 -7.98 -18.86 0.89
N LYS A 288 -7.84 -19.43 2.09
CA LYS A 288 -7.74 -20.88 2.29
C LYS A 288 -9.10 -21.59 2.20
N LEU A 289 -10.21 -20.87 2.47
CA LEU A 289 -11.59 -21.37 2.41
C LEU A 289 -12.07 -21.50 0.96
#